data_AF-A0A7J4SYP9-F1
#
_entry.id   AF-A0A7J4SYP9-F1
#
_cell.length_a   1.000
_cell.length_b   1.000
_cell.length_c   1.000
_cell.angle_alpha   90.00
_cell.angle_beta   90.00
_cell.angle_gamma   90.00
#
_symmetry.space_group_name_H-M   'P 1'
#
loop_
_entity.id
_entity.type
_entity.pdbx_description
1 polymer ?
#
loop_
_entity_poly.entity_id
_entity_poly.type
_entity_poly.pdbx_seq_one_letter_code
_entity_poly.pdbx_strand_id
1 'polypeptide(L)'
;MQESRTNKKTLILVVLFLTPIFFVPQSFASGTTQVNTFAGGASSITVVSDGNNTSTDLQIDLERNVTFQDASFVVEGQSAADTAGSVWINSSSGDTIWTYSGVGYGDLSHQNTFQTGATFDTVQLNNSSGMPSPILLPKNATLQSSQANITYSPNIDAQFVQVGAVKQMELGDSNGDNQTDAFVFSTLNS
;
A
#
# COMPACT_ATOMS: atom_id res chain seq x y z
N MET A 1 -46.85 -7.23 -70.74
CA MET A 1 -46.04 -6.39 -69.83
C MET A 1 -47.00 -5.69 -68.89
N GLN A 2 -47.04 -6.13 -67.63
CA GLN A 2 -48.01 -5.67 -66.64
C GLN A 2 -47.37 -4.53 -65.86
N GLU A 3 -47.80 -3.30 -66.13
CA GLU A 3 -47.32 -2.13 -65.40
C GLU A 3 -47.75 -2.24 -63.93
N SER A 4 -46.77 -2.50 -63.08
CA SER A 4 -46.92 -2.40 -61.63
C SER A 4 -47.18 -0.93 -61.29
N ARG A 5 -48.46 -0.57 -61.10
CA ARG A 5 -48.84 0.72 -60.51
C ARG A 5 -48.45 0.69 -59.03
N THR A 6 -47.20 1.00 -58.75
CA THR A 6 -46.73 1.21 -57.37
C THR A 6 -47.54 2.36 -56.77
N ASN A 7 -48.40 2.05 -55.81
CA ASN A 7 -49.19 3.04 -55.09
C ASN A 7 -48.24 4.03 -54.41
N LYS A 8 -48.15 5.26 -54.93
CA LYS A 8 -47.29 6.34 -54.38
C LYS A 8 -47.48 6.53 -52.88
N LYS A 9 -48.68 6.24 -52.34
CA LYS A 9 -49.01 6.25 -50.91
C LYS A 9 -48.26 5.18 -50.10
N THR A 10 -48.10 3.98 -50.65
CA THR A 10 -47.36 2.88 -50.01
C THR A 10 -45.86 3.19 -49.99
N LEU A 11 -45.31 3.80 -51.05
CA LEU A 11 -43.91 4.20 -51.11
C LEU A 11 -43.58 5.26 -50.04
N ILE A 12 -44.47 6.26 -49.86
CA ILE A 12 -44.31 7.30 -48.83
C ILE A 12 -44.37 6.68 -47.43
N LEU A 13 -45.29 5.74 -47.19
CA LEU A 13 -45.42 5.07 -45.89
C LEU A 13 -44.17 4.25 -45.56
N VAL A 14 -43.64 3.50 -46.54
CA VAL A 14 -42.40 2.72 -46.39
C VAL A 14 -41.21 3.63 -46.10
N VAL A 15 -41.08 4.77 -46.80
CA VAL A 15 -40.04 5.78 -46.51
C VAL A 15 -40.22 6.36 -45.09
N LEU A 16 -41.44 6.68 -44.68
CA LEU A 16 -41.72 7.23 -43.35
C LEU A 16 -41.42 6.23 -42.23
N PHE A 17 -41.65 4.92 -42.43
CA PHE A 17 -41.30 3.87 -41.47
C PHE A 17 -39.82 3.46 -41.48
N LEU A 18 -39.07 3.76 -42.55
CA LEU A 18 -37.61 3.55 -42.62
C LEU A 18 -36.81 4.73 -42.03
N THR A 19 -37.37 5.94 -42.00
CA THR A 19 -36.70 7.13 -41.42
C THR A 19 -36.32 7.05 -39.93
N PRO A 20 -37.05 6.36 -39.02
CA PRO A 20 -36.67 6.29 -37.61
C PRO A 20 -35.46 5.37 -37.35
N ILE A 21 -35.06 4.53 -38.32
CA ILE A 21 -33.95 3.60 -38.15
C ILE A 21 -32.59 4.31 -38.32
N PHE A 22 -32.57 5.46 -39.02
CA PHE A 22 -31.35 6.24 -39.25
C PHE A 22 -31.12 7.39 -38.26
N PHE A 23 -32.07 7.65 -37.36
CA PHE A 23 -31.94 8.65 -36.30
C PHE A 23 -31.95 7.98 -34.92
N VAL A 24 -30.94 7.15 -34.67
CA VAL A 24 -30.48 6.97 -33.29
C VAL A 24 -29.65 8.21 -32.99
N PRO A 25 -30.05 9.11 -32.07
CA PRO A 25 -29.14 10.15 -31.61
C PRO A 25 -27.92 9.44 -31.01
N GLN A 26 -26.82 9.39 -31.76
CA GLN A 26 -25.53 9.04 -31.22
C GLN A 26 -25.19 10.18 -30.27
N SER A 27 -25.33 9.95 -28.97
CA SER A 27 -24.81 10.87 -27.97
C SER A 27 -23.29 10.81 -28.09
N PHE A 28 -22.71 11.71 -28.89
CA PHE A 28 -21.29 11.97 -28.85
C PHE A 28 -21.02 12.66 -27.51
N ALA A 29 -20.15 12.06 -26.70
CA ALA A 29 -19.56 12.75 -25.57
C ALA A 29 -18.90 14.04 -26.08
N SER A 30 -19.32 15.17 -25.52
CA SER A 30 -18.94 16.48 -26.01
C SER A 30 -17.73 16.98 -25.23
N GLY A 31 -16.54 16.79 -25.79
CA GLY A 31 -15.43 17.74 -25.63
C GLY A 31 -14.63 17.71 -24.33
N THR A 32 -15.08 17.09 -23.25
CA THR A 32 -14.23 16.92 -22.05
C THR A 32 -13.31 15.73 -22.23
N THR A 33 -12.09 16.00 -22.69
CA THR A 33 -10.98 15.02 -22.75
C THR A 33 -10.36 14.75 -21.39
N GLN A 34 -10.70 15.55 -20.37
CA GLN A 34 -10.15 15.44 -19.01
C GLN A 34 -11.15 15.96 -17.98
N VAL A 35 -11.29 15.25 -16.85
CA VAL A 35 -12.05 15.70 -15.67
C VAL A 35 -11.05 15.90 -14.53
N ASN A 36 -10.86 17.15 -14.12
CA ASN A 36 -9.83 17.55 -13.13
C ASN A 36 -10.42 18.17 -11.86
N THR A 37 -11.75 18.15 -11.71
CA THR A 37 -12.45 18.74 -10.56
C THR A 37 -13.47 17.75 -10.02
N PHE A 38 -13.68 17.79 -8.71
CA PHE A 38 -14.79 17.13 -8.04
C PHE A 38 -16.12 17.83 -8.38
N ALA A 39 -17.23 17.17 -8.03
CA ALA A 39 -18.55 17.74 -8.09
C ALA A 39 -18.58 19.08 -7.34
N GLY A 40 -19.07 20.14 -7.99
CA GLY A 40 -19.01 21.51 -7.47
C GLY A 40 -17.77 22.32 -7.87
N GLY A 41 -16.84 21.76 -8.66
CA GLY A 41 -15.75 22.50 -9.31
C GLY A 41 -14.47 22.65 -8.49
N ALA A 42 -14.37 21.99 -7.34
CA ALA A 42 -13.15 22.00 -6.53
C ALA A 42 -12.06 21.11 -7.16
N SER A 43 -10.80 21.58 -7.20
CA SER A 43 -9.65 20.79 -7.66
C SER A 43 -9.02 19.93 -6.57
N SER A 44 -9.31 20.22 -5.30
CA SER A 44 -8.89 19.44 -4.13
C SER A 44 -9.98 19.48 -3.07
N ILE A 45 -10.07 18.39 -2.30
CA ILE A 45 -10.97 18.27 -1.15
C ILE A 45 -10.15 17.80 0.04
N THR A 46 -10.30 18.46 1.17
CA THR A 46 -9.70 18.02 2.44
C THR A 46 -10.74 17.25 3.23
N VAL A 47 -10.45 15.98 3.51
CA VAL A 47 -11.29 15.14 4.37
C VAL A 47 -10.60 15.02 5.72
N VAL A 48 -11.33 15.37 6.79
CA VAL A 48 -10.87 15.16 8.17
C VAL A 48 -11.42 13.81 8.64
N SER A 49 -10.52 12.85 8.85
CA SER A 49 -10.85 11.56 9.44
C SER A 49 -10.48 11.54 10.91
N ASP A 50 -11.43 11.19 11.77
CA ASP A 50 -11.22 10.87 13.20
C ASP A 50 -11.29 9.35 13.46
N GLY A 51 -11.22 8.55 12.39
CA GLY A 51 -11.32 7.09 12.45
C GLY A 51 -12.75 6.52 12.40
N ASN A 52 -13.79 7.36 12.51
CA ASN A 52 -15.20 6.92 12.48
C ASN A 52 -16.06 7.61 11.42
N ASN A 53 -15.52 8.60 10.69
CA ASN A 53 -16.26 9.34 9.68
C ASN A 53 -15.98 8.83 8.26
N THR A 54 -17.05 8.57 7.51
CA THR A 54 -17.02 8.39 6.05
C THR A 54 -17.43 9.72 5.41
N SER A 55 -16.54 10.35 4.64
CA SER A 55 -16.92 11.55 3.87
C SER A 55 -17.58 11.13 2.55
N THR A 56 -18.70 11.79 2.22
CA THR A 56 -19.39 11.68 0.93
C THR A 56 -19.06 12.84 -0.01
N ASP A 57 -18.09 13.68 0.35
CA ASP A 57 -17.75 14.90 -0.38
C ASP A 57 -16.92 14.59 -1.64
N LEU A 58 -16.29 13.40 -1.67
CA LEU A 58 -15.55 12.87 -2.82
C LEU A 58 -16.53 12.38 -3.90
N GLN A 59 -17.12 13.32 -4.62
CA GLN A 59 -17.98 13.05 -5.78
C GLN A 59 -17.34 13.61 -7.04
N ILE A 60 -17.49 12.89 -8.16
CA ILE A 60 -17.02 13.33 -9.46
C ILE A 60 -18.20 13.21 -10.42
N ASP A 61 -18.54 14.32 -11.06
CA ASP A 61 -19.56 14.34 -12.09
C ASP A 61 -18.96 13.85 -13.41
N LEU A 62 -19.44 12.69 -13.85
CA LEU A 62 -18.99 12.04 -15.07
C LEU A 62 -20.06 12.16 -16.15
N GLU A 63 -19.66 12.51 -17.38
CA GLU A 63 -20.56 12.46 -18.52
C GLU A 63 -21.02 11.02 -18.79
N ARG A 64 -22.26 10.85 -19.27
CA ARG A 64 -22.74 9.54 -19.67
C ARG A 64 -22.19 9.16 -21.04
N ASN A 65 -22.01 7.85 -21.26
CA ASN A 65 -21.60 7.27 -22.55
C ASN A 65 -20.16 7.68 -22.98
N VAL A 66 -19.27 7.86 -22.02
CA VAL A 66 -17.82 8.03 -22.24
C VAL A 66 -17.05 6.77 -21.89
N THR A 67 -15.90 6.57 -22.54
CA THR A 67 -14.90 5.58 -22.14
C THR A 67 -13.72 6.30 -21.51
N PHE A 68 -13.37 5.95 -20.27
CA PHE A 68 -12.19 6.48 -19.59
C PHE A 68 -10.96 5.66 -19.98
N GLN A 69 -9.93 6.34 -20.47
CA GLN A 69 -8.67 5.70 -20.85
C GLN A 69 -7.76 5.52 -19.63
N ASP A 70 -7.71 6.54 -18.77
CA ASP A 70 -6.94 6.55 -17.54
C ASP A 70 -7.66 7.40 -16.46
N ALA A 71 -7.31 7.12 -15.20
CA ALA A 71 -7.70 7.93 -14.05
C ALA A 71 -6.58 7.88 -13.02
N SER A 72 -6.27 9.01 -12.40
CA SER A 72 -5.26 9.09 -11.35
C SER A 72 -5.71 10.07 -10.27
N PHE A 73 -5.51 9.69 -9.02
CA PHE A 73 -5.74 10.53 -7.85
C PHE A 73 -4.44 10.60 -7.06
N VAL A 74 -4.15 11.79 -6.55
CA VAL A 74 -3.09 11.99 -5.56
C VAL A 74 -3.79 12.16 -4.22
N VAL A 75 -3.47 11.28 -3.28
CA VAL A 75 -3.96 11.34 -1.90
C VAL A 75 -2.79 11.70 -1.02
N GLU A 76 -2.90 12.85 -0.34
CA GLU A 76 -1.90 13.33 0.61
C GLU A 76 -2.47 13.21 2.02
N GLY A 77 -1.77 12.45 2.86
CA GLY A 77 -2.14 12.29 4.27
C GLY A 77 -1.31 13.22 5.15
N GLN A 78 -1.97 14.10 5.89
CA GLN A 78 -1.37 14.83 7.01
C GLN A 78 -2.08 14.37 8.29
N SER A 79 -1.40 13.59 9.12
CA SER A 79 -1.93 13.11 10.40
C SER A 79 -1.11 13.69 11.56
N ALA A 80 -1.79 14.06 12.65
CA ALA A 80 -1.13 14.33 13.92
C ALA A 80 -0.70 13.04 14.63
N ALA A 81 -1.25 11.89 14.23
CA ALA A 81 -0.87 10.56 14.68
C ALA A 81 0.05 9.87 13.66
N ASP A 82 0.69 8.77 14.06
CA ASP A 82 1.67 8.04 13.24
C ASP A 82 1.13 7.52 11.88
N THR A 83 -0.19 7.42 11.75
CA THR A 83 -0.89 7.12 10.49
C THR A 83 -2.29 7.72 10.46
N ALA A 84 -2.83 7.94 9.26
CA ALA A 84 -4.26 8.25 9.03
C ALA A 84 -5.14 6.98 8.99
N GLY A 85 -4.54 5.79 9.09
CA GLY A 85 -5.23 4.51 8.99
C GLY A 85 -5.43 4.04 7.56
N SER A 86 -6.25 3.00 7.40
CA SER A 86 -6.53 2.39 6.11
C SER A 86 -7.42 3.31 5.26
N VAL A 87 -7.13 3.40 3.97
CA VAL A 87 -7.91 4.21 3.01
C VAL A 87 -8.49 3.30 1.94
N TRP A 88 -9.78 3.44 1.68
CA TRP A 88 -10.48 2.68 0.65
C TRP A 88 -11.52 3.54 -0.06
N ILE A 89 -11.87 3.13 -1.27
CA ILE A 89 -12.92 3.75 -2.08
C ILE A 89 -14.01 2.72 -2.28
N ASN A 90 -15.24 3.13 -1.96
CA ASN A 90 -16.43 2.33 -2.18
C ASN A 90 -17.20 2.82 -3.42
N SER A 91 -17.90 1.92 -4.09
CA SER A 91 -18.92 2.27 -5.08
C SER A 91 -20.15 2.88 -4.41
N SER A 92 -21.05 3.44 -5.21
CA SER A 92 -22.36 3.89 -4.75
C SER A 92 -23.27 2.73 -4.25
N SER A 93 -22.94 1.47 -4.58
CA SER A 93 -23.59 0.28 -4.02
C SER A 93 -23.02 -0.15 -2.66
N GLY A 94 -21.94 0.49 -2.21
CA GLY A 94 -21.27 0.19 -0.93
C GLY A 94 -20.13 -0.82 -1.03
N ASP A 95 -19.84 -1.36 -2.22
CA ASP A 95 -18.76 -2.33 -2.42
C ASP A 95 -17.40 -1.64 -2.48
N THR A 96 -16.37 -2.19 -1.84
CA THR A 96 -15.01 -1.66 -1.95
C THR A 96 -14.44 -1.96 -3.32
N ILE A 97 -14.22 -0.90 -4.10
CA ILE A 97 -13.66 -0.98 -5.46
C ILE A 97 -12.14 -0.80 -5.49
N TRP A 98 -11.59 -0.16 -4.45
CA TRP A 98 -10.16 0.01 -4.29
C TRP A 98 -9.79 0.18 -2.83
N THR A 99 -8.62 -0.29 -2.44
CA THR A 99 -8.05 -0.09 -1.10
C THR A 99 -6.56 0.21 -1.22
N TYR A 100 -6.08 1.14 -0.41
CA TYR A 100 -4.66 1.37 -0.20
C TYR A 100 -4.09 0.18 0.58
N SER A 101 -3.67 -0.84 -0.15
CA SER A 101 -3.15 -2.09 0.39
C SER A 101 -2.13 -2.70 -0.56
N GLY A 102 -1.24 -3.53 -0.03
CA GLY A 102 -0.23 -4.23 -0.81
C GLY A 102 0.93 -4.71 0.04
N VAL A 103 1.61 -5.75 -0.41
CA VAL A 103 2.85 -6.22 0.21
C VAL A 103 3.90 -5.11 0.13
N GLY A 104 4.58 -4.83 1.25
CA GLY A 104 5.51 -3.70 1.34
C GLY A 104 4.85 -2.37 1.74
N TYR A 105 3.52 -2.33 1.84
CA TYR A 105 2.75 -1.18 2.27
C TYR A 105 1.89 -1.55 3.50
N GLY A 106 1.26 -0.53 4.10
CA GLY A 106 0.35 -0.66 5.23
C GLY A 106 -0.76 0.38 5.12
N ASP A 107 -1.08 1.02 6.22
CA ASP A 107 -1.96 2.19 6.26
C ASP A 107 -1.38 3.36 5.46
N LEU A 108 -2.22 4.36 5.14
CA LEU A 108 -1.75 5.51 4.37
C LEU A 108 -0.56 6.18 5.08
N SER A 109 0.51 6.40 4.31
CA SER A 109 1.78 6.97 4.79
C SER A 109 2.53 6.13 5.83
N HIS A 110 2.17 4.85 6.02
CA HIS A 110 2.80 3.97 6.99
C HIS A 110 3.11 2.58 6.39
N GLN A 111 4.36 2.11 6.54
CA GLN A 111 4.76 0.78 6.09
C GLN A 111 4.58 -0.23 7.25
N ASN A 112 3.56 -1.10 7.14
CA ASN A 112 3.32 -2.14 8.14
C ASN A 112 4.07 -3.45 7.83
N THR A 113 4.46 -3.67 6.57
CA THR A 113 5.12 -4.91 6.12
C THR A 113 6.29 -4.62 5.19
N PHE A 114 7.30 -5.48 5.21
CA PHE A 114 8.38 -5.49 4.22
C PHE A 114 7.88 -6.00 2.86
N GLN A 115 8.70 -5.89 1.81
CA GLN A 115 8.40 -6.46 0.49
C GLN A 115 8.22 -7.99 0.50
N THR A 116 8.61 -8.65 1.58
CA THR A 116 8.38 -10.08 1.84
C THR A 116 6.98 -10.37 2.40
N GLY A 117 6.24 -9.33 2.82
CA GLY A 117 4.96 -9.43 3.53
C GLY A 117 5.09 -9.67 5.03
N ALA A 118 6.30 -9.86 5.54
CA ALA A 118 6.55 -9.99 6.97
C ALA A 118 6.57 -8.62 7.67
N THR A 119 6.21 -8.59 8.95
CA THR A 119 6.30 -7.41 9.82
C THR A 119 7.68 -7.26 10.49
N PHE A 120 8.54 -8.27 10.31
CA PHE A 120 9.91 -8.30 10.79
C PHE A 120 10.82 -8.88 9.71
N ASP A 121 12.11 -8.59 9.80
CA ASP A 121 13.13 -9.20 8.95
C ASP A 121 14.24 -9.80 9.82
N THR A 122 14.83 -10.90 9.35
CA THR A 122 15.92 -11.60 10.03
C THR A 122 17.17 -11.53 9.17
N VAL A 123 18.18 -10.80 9.63
CA VAL A 123 19.48 -10.73 8.97
C VAL A 123 20.49 -11.57 9.74
N GLN A 124 21.19 -12.45 9.03
CA GLN A 124 22.30 -13.22 9.59
C GLN A 124 23.56 -12.35 9.63
N LEU A 125 24.13 -12.14 10.81
CA LEU A 125 25.34 -11.32 11.02
C LEU A 125 26.64 -12.14 10.84
N ASN A 126 26.68 -13.08 9.89
CA ASN A 126 27.77 -14.04 9.73
C ASN A 126 28.61 -13.78 8.47
N ASN A 127 29.32 -12.64 8.40
CA ASN A 127 30.14 -12.24 7.22
C ASN A 127 29.47 -12.49 5.86
N SER A 128 28.14 -12.50 5.84
CA SER A 128 27.28 -12.83 4.71
C SER A 128 26.87 -11.53 4.05
N SER A 129 26.75 -11.55 2.72
CA SER A 129 26.27 -10.43 1.92
C SER A 129 24.75 -10.26 1.95
N GLY A 130 24.06 -10.92 2.90
CA GLY A 130 22.61 -10.81 3.06
C GLY A 130 22.20 -9.38 3.40
N MET A 131 21.57 -8.69 2.45
CA MET A 131 20.99 -7.37 2.70
C MET A 131 19.61 -7.52 3.36
N PRO A 132 19.27 -6.67 4.36
CA PRO A 132 17.90 -6.59 4.85
C PRO A 132 16.94 -6.20 3.72
N SER A 133 15.69 -6.58 3.92
CA SER A 133 14.55 -6.14 3.15
C SER A 133 14.49 -4.60 3.15
N PRO A 134 14.33 -3.95 1.99
CA PRO A 134 14.34 -2.51 1.91
C PRO A 134 13.09 -1.92 2.58
N ILE A 135 13.27 -0.74 3.18
CA ILE A 135 12.18 0.13 3.63
C ILE A 135 11.68 0.92 2.41
N LEU A 136 10.38 0.89 2.17
CA LEU A 136 9.77 1.58 1.03
C LEU A 136 9.41 3.00 1.42
N LEU A 137 9.79 3.94 0.55
CA LEU A 137 9.40 5.34 0.69
C LEU A 137 8.20 5.66 -0.20
N PRO A 138 7.28 6.51 0.25
CA PRO A 138 6.24 7.05 -0.62
C PRO A 138 6.84 7.70 -1.85
N LYS A 139 6.11 7.63 -2.97
CA LYS A 139 6.51 8.28 -4.21
C LYS A 139 6.68 9.79 -3.97
N ASN A 140 7.80 10.34 -4.40
CA ASN A 140 8.20 11.74 -4.19
C ASN A 140 8.56 12.13 -2.74
N ALA A 141 8.69 11.18 -1.81
CA ALA A 141 9.21 11.48 -0.48
C ALA A 141 10.73 11.74 -0.50
N THR A 142 11.17 12.72 0.28
CA THR A 142 12.59 12.98 0.53
C THR A 142 12.94 12.62 1.97
N LEU A 143 13.95 11.77 2.16
CA LEU A 143 14.48 11.47 3.50
C LEU A 143 15.30 12.65 4.01
N GLN A 144 14.80 13.30 5.07
CA GLN A 144 15.55 14.35 5.77
C GLN A 144 16.52 13.75 6.80
N SER A 145 16.07 12.78 7.58
CA SER A 145 16.86 12.10 8.60
C SER A 145 16.36 10.68 8.81
N SER A 146 17.25 9.77 9.22
CA SER A 146 16.92 8.42 9.63
C SER A 146 17.59 8.13 10.98
N GLN A 147 16.86 7.50 11.89
CA GLN A 147 17.35 7.10 13.21
C GLN A 147 16.84 5.70 13.51
N ALA A 148 17.70 4.84 14.03
CA ALA A 148 17.35 3.47 14.43
C ALA A 148 17.79 3.24 15.87
N ASN A 149 16.86 2.77 16.70
CA ASN A 149 17.15 2.32 18.06
C ASN A 149 17.40 0.82 18.03
N ILE A 150 18.66 0.42 18.21
CA ILE A 150 19.05 -0.99 18.18
C ILE A 150 19.27 -1.44 19.62
N THR A 151 18.47 -2.40 20.05
CA THR A 151 18.64 -3.08 21.34
C THR A 151 19.21 -4.47 21.09
N TYR A 152 20.27 -4.82 21.81
CA TYR A 152 20.91 -6.12 21.71
C TYR A 152 20.66 -6.91 22.99
N SER A 153 20.20 -8.15 22.85
CA SER A 153 20.11 -9.12 23.95
C SER A 153 20.97 -10.33 23.59
N PRO A 154 22.12 -10.53 24.24
CA PRO A 154 22.92 -11.71 24.01
C PRO A 154 22.20 -12.94 24.56
N ASN A 155 22.03 -13.99 23.76
CA ASN A 155 21.77 -15.32 24.30
C ASN A 155 23.12 -15.98 24.55
N ILE A 156 23.73 -15.68 25.70
CA ILE A 156 24.88 -16.45 26.15
C ILE A 156 24.30 -17.67 26.85
N ASP A 157 24.46 -18.85 26.25
CA ASP A 157 24.36 -20.12 26.97
C ASP A 157 25.51 -20.18 27.99
N ALA A 158 25.43 -19.36 29.03
CA ALA A 158 26.23 -19.53 30.23
C ALA A 158 25.67 -20.76 30.93
N GLN A 159 26.07 -21.95 30.45
CA GLN A 159 25.85 -23.17 31.19
C GLN A 159 26.54 -22.98 32.54
N PHE A 160 25.75 -22.95 33.61
CA PHE A 160 26.30 -23.14 34.94
C PHE A 160 26.96 -24.51 34.97
N VAL A 161 28.26 -24.54 34.77
CA VAL A 161 29.04 -25.75 34.99
C VAL A 161 29.05 -25.98 36.49
N GLN A 162 28.38 -27.04 36.95
CA GLN A 162 28.42 -27.43 38.35
C GLN A 162 29.86 -27.78 38.69
N VAL A 163 30.58 -26.83 39.28
CA VAL A 163 31.88 -27.07 39.88
C VAL A 163 31.66 -27.61 41.29
N GLY A 164 32.49 -28.56 41.71
CA GLY A 164 32.46 -29.10 43.06
C GLY A 164 32.90 -28.06 44.09
N ALA A 165 33.29 -28.49 45.29
CA ALA A 165 33.89 -27.57 46.26
C ALA A 165 35.16 -26.95 45.65
N VAL A 166 35.21 -25.62 45.59
CA VAL A 166 36.37 -24.87 45.08
C VAL A 166 37.56 -25.12 46.00
N LYS A 167 38.66 -25.61 45.42
CA LYS A 167 39.94 -25.84 46.10
C LYS A 167 40.88 -24.66 45.93
N GLN A 168 40.92 -24.10 44.72
CA GLN A 168 41.76 -22.97 44.37
C GLN A 168 41.11 -22.16 43.25
N MET A 169 41.32 -20.84 43.29
CA MET A 169 40.94 -19.92 42.22
C MET A 169 42.15 -19.07 41.87
N GLU A 170 42.39 -18.90 40.57
CA GLU A 170 43.45 -18.06 40.04
C GLU A 170 42.88 -17.15 38.94
N LEU A 171 43.48 -15.96 38.81
CA LEU A 171 43.10 -14.98 37.80
C LEU A 171 44.29 -14.80 36.85
N GLY A 172 44.04 -14.78 35.54
CA GLY A 172 45.08 -14.60 34.54
C GLY A 172 44.50 -14.24 33.17
N ASP A 173 45.34 -14.10 32.16
CA ASP A 173 44.91 -13.88 30.78
C ASP A 173 45.27 -15.14 29.97
N SER A 174 44.27 -15.97 29.65
CA SER A 174 44.47 -17.27 29.01
C SER A 174 44.58 -17.17 27.49
N ASN A 175 44.01 -16.11 26.89
CA ASN A 175 43.81 -15.97 25.46
C ASN A 175 44.52 -14.75 24.86
N GLY A 176 45.20 -13.93 25.68
CA GLY A 176 45.97 -12.76 25.28
C GLY A 176 45.11 -11.56 24.91
N ASP A 177 43.85 -11.49 25.37
CA ASP A 177 42.93 -10.40 25.05
C ASP A 177 42.98 -9.22 26.04
N ASN A 178 43.90 -9.25 27.01
CA ASN A 178 44.04 -8.32 28.12
C ASN A 178 42.80 -8.24 29.05
N GLN A 179 41.88 -9.19 28.97
CA GLN A 179 40.82 -9.38 29.97
C GLN A 179 41.24 -10.46 30.96
N THR A 180 40.72 -10.35 32.19
CA THR A 180 41.04 -11.32 33.24
C THR A 180 40.08 -12.51 33.19
N ASP A 181 40.63 -13.68 32.91
CA ASP A 181 40.00 -14.98 33.02
C ASP A 181 40.10 -15.54 34.45
N ALA A 182 39.10 -16.33 34.84
CA ALA A 182 39.08 -17.05 36.11
C ALA A 182 39.33 -18.54 35.90
N PHE A 183 40.35 -19.07 36.55
CA PHE A 183 40.67 -20.50 36.60
C PHE A 183 40.23 -21.07 37.94
N VAL A 184 39.34 -22.07 37.92
CA VAL A 184 38.78 -22.69 39.13
C VAL A 184 39.18 -24.15 39.18
N PHE A 185 39.94 -24.52 40.21
CA PHE A 185 40.22 -25.92 40.56
C PHE A 185 39.17 -26.38 41.59
N SER A 186 38.35 -27.37 41.25
CA SER A 186 37.25 -27.85 42.11
C SER A 186 37.28 -29.37 42.30
N THR A 187 36.56 -29.89 43.29
CA THR A 187 36.54 -31.33 43.60
C THR A 187 35.72 -32.19 42.64
N LEU A 188 35.05 -31.62 41.63
CA LEU A 188 34.38 -32.43 40.62
C LEU A 188 35.42 -32.90 39.60
N ASN A 189 35.86 -34.15 39.76
CA ASN A 189 36.47 -34.90 38.67
C ASN A 189 35.35 -35.26 37.67
N SER A 190 35.50 -34.85 36.42
CA SER A 190 34.95 -35.63 35.31
C SER A 190 35.72 -36.95 35.21
#